data_AF-A0A0N5CPP4-F1
#
_entry.id   AF-A0A0N5CPP4-F1
#
_cell.length_a   1.000
_cell.length_b   1.000
_cell.length_c   1.000
_cell.angle_alpha   90.00
_cell.angle_beta   90.00
_cell.angle_gamma   90.00
#
_symmetry.space_group_name_H-M   'P 1'
#
loop_
_entity.id
_entity.type
_entity.pdbx_description
1 polymer ?
#
loop_
_entity_poly.entity_id
_entity_poly.type
_entity_poly.pdbx_seq_one_letter_code
_entity_poly.pdbx_strand_id
1 'polypeptide(L)'
;MQKTEVASTSGSISTPEVSRQTVPHHIYNSNSFPLILKQRYLLITILLMSTAMSTYSAVIKSGCHKHGTQYVIDEPGCDLVAVNVNMCSGYCMSFSFVNPVESSITVHGRCCRMVDNEWVCYTFSNLLMKS
;
A
#
# COMPACT_ATOMS: atom_id res chain seq x y z
N MET A 1 29.10 38.53 -27.48
CA MET A 1 28.41 39.64 -28.16
C MET A 1 27.14 39.11 -28.79
N GLN A 2 25.98 39.37 -28.19
CA GLN A 2 24.69 39.28 -28.86
C GLN A 2 23.75 40.27 -28.18
N LYS A 3 23.23 41.17 -29.01
CA LYS A 3 22.43 42.35 -28.71
C LYS A 3 20.98 41.99 -29.00
N THR A 4 20.07 42.28 -28.07
CA THR A 4 18.65 42.46 -28.39
C THR A 4 18.07 43.54 -27.47
N GLU A 5 17.63 44.63 -28.11
CA GLU A 5 16.83 45.73 -27.59
C GLU A 5 15.47 45.24 -27.05
N VAL A 6 14.82 45.96 -26.14
CA VAL A 6 13.56 46.74 -26.32
C VAL A 6 13.09 47.00 -24.87
N ALA A 7 12.52 48.11 -24.38
CA ALA A 7 11.95 49.33 -24.93
C ALA A 7 12.13 50.47 -23.91
N SER A 8 12.12 51.69 -24.44
CA SER A 8 12.07 52.96 -23.72
C SER A 8 10.68 53.20 -23.12
N THR A 9 10.60 53.71 -21.90
CA THR A 9 9.43 54.47 -21.43
C THR A 9 9.91 55.59 -20.52
N SER A 10 9.76 56.81 -21.01
CA SER A 10 9.98 58.07 -20.33
C SER A 10 8.76 58.45 -19.49
N GLY A 11 8.98 59.11 -18.35
CA GLY A 11 7.92 59.76 -17.59
C GLY A 11 8.31 60.06 -16.15
N SER A 12 8.88 61.24 -15.91
CA SER A 12 9.04 61.86 -14.60
C SER A 12 7.86 62.78 -14.29
N ILE A 13 7.42 62.90 -13.04
CA ILE A 13 6.94 64.15 -12.39
C ILE A 13 6.89 63.94 -10.87
N SER A 14 7.19 65.03 -10.17
CA SER A 14 7.59 65.24 -8.77
C SER A 14 6.47 65.31 -7.71
N THR A 15 6.92 65.13 -6.46
CA THR A 15 6.34 65.34 -5.09
C THR A 15 5.65 66.70 -4.84
N PRO A 16 5.20 67.05 -3.61
CA PRO A 16 4.34 66.36 -2.61
C PRO A 16 3.15 67.27 -2.16
N GLU A 17 2.07 66.73 -1.58
CA GLU A 17 1.21 67.59 -0.74
C GLU A 17 0.49 66.80 0.37
N VAL A 18 0.77 67.22 1.60
CA VAL A 18 0.12 66.78 2.83
C VAL A 18 -1.25 67.45 2.89
N SER A 19 -2.32 66.66 3.02
CA SER A 19 -3.54 67.15 3.67
C SER A 19 -4.22 66.05 4.45
N ARG A 20 -4.76 66.47 5.58
CA ARG A 20 -5.19 65.74 6.77
C ARG A 20 -6.71 65.50 6.68
N GLN A 21 -7.21 64.51 7.43
CA GLN A 21 -8.64 64.23 7.74
C GLN A 21 -9.46 63.61 6.59
N THR A 22 -10.21 62.50 6.72
CA THR A 22 -11.05 62.01 7.84
C THR A 22 -11.27 60.49 7.71
N VAL A 23 -11.42 59.82 8.85
CA VAL A 23 -11.69 58.37 9.05
C VAL A 23 -13.04 57.94 8.45
N PRO A 24 -13.14 56.73 7.86
CA PRO A 24 -14.02 55.72 8.45
C PRO A 24 -13.31 54.37 8.65
N HIS A 25 -13.54 53.79 9.83
CA HIS A 25 -13.02 52.50 10.27
C HIS A 25 -13.52 51.37 9.36
N HIS A 26 -12.65 50.82 8.50
CA HIS A 26 -12.79 49.43 8.06
C HIS A 26 -11.94 48.55 8.98
N ILE A 27 -12.62 47.92 9.93
CA ILE A 27 -12.08 46.82 10.72
C ILE A 27 -11.79 45.67 9.74
N TYR A 28 -10.56 45.60 9.24
CA TYR A 28 -10.07 44.43 8.54
C TYR A 28 -9.77 43.36 9.61
N ASN A 29 -10.72 42.45 9.79
CA ASN A 29 -10.63 41.35 10.75
C ASN A 29 -9.42 40.46 10.42
N SER A 30 -8.34 40.61 11.18
CA SER A 30 -7.06 39.91 11.03
C SER A 30 -7.08 38.45 11.48
N ASN A 31 -8.24 37.91 11.86
CA ASN A 31 -8.38 36.56 12.43
C ASN A 31 -8.56 35.44 11.39
N SER A 32 -8.62 35.75 10.10
CA SER A 32 -8.77 34.78 9.01
C SER A 32 -7.44 34.21 8.47
N PHE A 33 -6.32 34.90 8.66
CA PHE A 33 -4.99 34.43 8.25
C PHE A 33 -4.48 33.18 8.99
N PRO A 34 -4.61 33.05 10.34
CA PRO A 34 -4.12 31.87 11.03
C PRO A 34 -4.94 30.61 10.74
N LEU A 35 -6.22 30.77 10.37
CA LEU A 35 -7.13 29.66 10.06
C LEU A 35 -6.80 29.02 8.72
N ILE A 36 -6.55 29.83 7.68
CA ILE A 36 -6.17 29.33 6.35
C ILE A 36 -4.77 28.69 6.39
N LEU A 37 -3.84 29.26 7.16
CA LEU A 37 -2.49 28.69 7.32
C LEU A 37 -2.53 27.36 8.08
N LYS A 38 -3.30 27.27 9.17
CA LYS A 38 -3.51 26.00 9.91
C LYS A 38 -4.22 24.95 9.05
N GLN A 39 -5.20 25.34 8.26
CA GLN A 39 -5.91 24.44 7.34
C GLN A 39 -4.97 23.92 6.25
N ARG A 40 -4.14 24.77 5.65
CA ARG A 40 -3.13 24.34 4.67
C ARG A 40 -2.08 23.43 5.28
N TYR A 41 -1.62 23.72 6.50
CA TYR A 41 -0.66 22.86 7.21
C TYR A 41 -1.26 21.49 7.53
N LEU A 42 -2.52 21.45 8.00
CA LEU A 42 -3.24 20.20 8.24
C LEU A 42 -3.34 19.35 6.96
N LEU A 43 -3.74 19.96 5.83
CA LEU A 43 -3.82 19.26 4.55
C LEU A 43 -2.47 18.72 4.07
N ILE A 44 -1.40 19.49 4.25
CA ILE A 44 -0.03 19.05 3.90
C ILE A 44 0.40 17.88 4.78
N THR A 45 0.13 17.91 6.09
CA THR A 45 0.47 16.79 6.98
C THR A 45 -0.31 15.51 6.66
N ILE A 46 -1.60 15.61 6.33
CA ILE A 46 -2.41 14.46 5.91
C ILE A 46 -1.88 13.90 4.59
N LEU A 47 -1.53 14.75 3.63
CA LEU A 47 -0.96 14.34 2.35
C LEU A 47 0.37 13.58 2.55
N LEU A 48 1.29 14.12 3.36
CA LEU A 48 2.57 13.49 3.68
C LEU A 48 2.39 12.11 4.33
N MET A 49 1.49 12.00 5.30
CA MET A 49 1.20 10.72 5.95
C MET A 49 0.55 9.72 4.99
N SER A 50 -0.35 10.17 4.10
CA SER A 50 -0.96 9.31 3.09
C SER A 50 0.04 8.77 2.07
N THR A 51 1.05 9.57 1.68
CA THR A 51 2.11 9.11 0.77
C THR A 51 3.12 8.16 1.42
N ALA A 52 3.30 8.25 2.74
CA ALA A 52 4.22 7.38 3.48
C ALA A 52 3.64 5.97 3.76
N MET A 53 2.31 5.82 3.81
CA MET A 53 1.65 4.55 4.13
C MET A 53 1.51 3.61 2.92
N SER A 54 1.65 4.11 1.70
CA SER A 54 1.48 3.32 0.47
C SER A 54 2.56 2.25 0.26
N THR A 55 3.68 2.31 0.98
CA THR A 55 4.76 1.32 0.88
C THR A 55 4.68 0.22 1.94
N TYR A 56 3.86 0.38 2.99
CA TYR A 56 3.80 -0.58 4.11
C TYR A 56 2.92 -1.80 3.80
N SER A 57 1.94 -1.66 2.89
CA SER A 57 1.01 -2.74 2.54
C SER A 57 1.64 -3.85 1.67
N ALA A 58 2.86 -3.64 1.14
CA ALA A 58 3.57 -4.67 0.38
C ALA A 58 4.40 -5.62 1.27
N VAL A 59 4.54 -5.34 2.57
CA VAL A 59 5.51 -6.00 3.45
C VAL A 59 4.87 -6.99 4.43
N ILE A 60 3.56 -6.92 4.71
CA ILE A 60 2.89 -7.92 5.56
C ILE A 60 2.40 -9.11 4.71
N LYS A 61 3.31 -9.72 3.97
CA LYS A 61 3.10 -11.08 3.47
C LYS A 61 3.50 -12.04 4.59
N SER A 62 2.53 -12.72 5.20
CA SER A 62 2.83 -13.78 6.15
C SER A 62 3.72 -14.83 5.49
N GLY A 63 4.86 -15.14 6.11
CA GLY A 63 5.77 -16.16 5.59
C GLY A 63 5.10 -17.52 5.43
N CYS A 64 5.77 -18.44 4.73
CA CYS A 64 5.34 -19.83 4.67
C CYS A 64 5.24 -20.43 6.08
N HIS A 65 4.05 -20.89 6.46
CA HIS A 65 3.77 -21.47 7.76
C HIS A 65 2.84 -22.67 7.64
N LYS A 66 2.84 -23.50 8.69
CA LYS A 66 1.99 -24.66 8.85
C LYS A 66 0.70 -24.25 9.57
N HIS A 67 -0.44 -24.73 9.07
CA HIS A 67 -1.74 -24.59 9.74
C HIS A 67 -2.51 -25.92 9.68
N GLY A 68 -3.39 -26.15 10.65
CA GLY A 68 -4.26 -27.33 10.65
C GLY A 68 -5.54 -27.06 9.87
N THR A 69 -5.99 -28.03 9.10
CA THR A 69 -7.30 -28.01 8.43
C THR A 69 -7.98 -29.36 8.58
N GLN A 70 -9.30 -29.37 8.49
CA GLN A 70 -10.08 -30.60 8.49
C GLN A 70 -10.31 -31.07 7.04
N TYR A 71 -10.00 -32.33 6.78
CA TYR A 71 -10.21 -32.99 5.50
C TYR A 71 -11.19 -34.14 5.69
N VAL A 72 -12.24 -34.20 4.86
CA VAL A 72 -13.23 -35.27 4.91
C VAL A 72 -12.86 -36.32 3.87
N ILE A 73 -12.74 -37.57 4.31
CA ILE A 73 -12.50 -38.71 3.43
C ILE A 73 -13.84 -39.39 3.19
N ASP A 74 -14.22 -39.45 1.92
CA ASP A 74 -15.44 -40.10 1.44
C ASP A 74 -15.04 -41.29 0.58
N GLU A 75 -15.16 -42.49 1.17
CA GLU A 75 -14.88 -43.76 0.51
C GLU A 75 -16.19 -44.53 0.34
N PRO A 76 -16.54 -44.96 -0.89
CA PRO A 76 -17.83 -45.59 -1.14
C PRO A 76 -18.00 -46.90 -0.35
N GLY A 77 -19.13 -47.05 0.35
CA GLY A 77 -19.43 -48.21 1.18
C GLY A 77 -18.86 -48.14 2.61
N CYS A 78 -18.24 -47.03 2.99
CA CYS A 78 -17.69 -46.79 4.32
C CYS A 78 -18.34 -45.58 5.02
N ASP A 79 -18.22 -45.51 6.35
CA ASP A 79 -18.59 -44.32 7.12
C ASP A 79 -17.70 -43.12 6.74
N LEU A 80 -18.29 -41.91 6.63
CA LEU A 80 -17.57 -40.65 6.42
C LEU A 80 -16.66 -40.34 7.61
N VAL A 81 -15.39 -40.02 7.35
CA VAL A 81 -14.41 -39.69 8.40
C VAL A 81 -13.80 -38.31 8.16
N ALA A 82 -13.87 -37.43 9.16
CA ALA A 82 -13.19 -36.14 9.16
C ALA A 82 -11.86 -36.23 9.91
N VAL A 83 -10.75 -35.95 9.22
CA VAL A 83 -9.39 -36.01 9.76
C VAL A 83 -8.77 -34.63 9.81
N ASN A 84 -8.02 -34.34 10.88
CA ASN A 84 -7.26 -33.09 10.97
C ASN A 84 -5.88 -33.30 10.33
N VAL A 85 -5.63 -32.58 9.25
CA VAL A 85 -4.37 -32.62 8.50
C VAL A 85 -3.65 -31.29 8.60
N ASN A 86 -2.33 -31.34 8.51
CA ASN A 86 -1.52 -30.14 8.44
C ASN A 86 -1.36 -29.71 6.98
N MET A 87 -1.44 -28.42 6.71
CA MET A 87 -1.19 -27.83 5.40
C MET A 87 -0.19 -26.68 5.51
N CYS A 88 0.52 -26.40 4.43
CA CYS A 88 1.48 -25.29 4.35
C CYS A 88 0.91 -24.19 3.45
N SER A 89 0.91 -22.94 3.93
CA SER A 89 0.49 -21.78 3.15
C SER A 89 1.30 -20.54 3.52
N GLY A 90 1.31 -19.56 2.62
CA GLY A 90 2.00 -18.28 2.82
C GLY A 90 2.91 -17.94 1.66
N TYR A 91 3.74 -16.92 1.88
CA TYR A 91 4.57 -16.34 0.85
C TYR A 91 6.04 -16.72 1.03
N CYS A 92 6.72 -16.89 -0.11
CA CYS A 92 8.16 -17.11 -0.21
C CYS A 92 8.76 -16.03 -1.10
N MET A 93 10.02 -15.65 -0.83
CA MET A 93 10.74 -14.72 -1.68
C MET A 93 11.07 -15.36 -3.04
N SER A 94 10.84 -14.60 -4.11
CA SER A 94 11.23 -14.94 -5.48
C SER A 94 11.86 -13.74 -6.16
N PHE A 95 12.84 -14.01 -7.01
CA PHE A 95 13.57 -13.03 -7.81
C PHE A 95 13.41 -13.39 -9.28
N SER A 96 13.19 -12.40 -10.12
CA SER A 96 13.11 -12.58 -11.57
C SER A 96 14.15 -11.69 -12.24
N PHE A 97 14.93 -12.25 -13.14
CA PHE A 97 15.97 -11.56 -13.89
C PHE A 97 15.71 -11.74 -15.39
N VAL A 98 15.92 -10.69 -16.17
CA VAL A 98 15.83 -10.77 -17.63
C VAL A 98 17.16 -11.30 -18.15
N ASN A 99 17.11 -12.35 -18.97
CA ASN A 99 18.26 -12.86 -19.72
C ASN A 99 18.29 -12.19 -21.10
N PRO A 100 19.20 -11.23 -21.36
CA PRO A 100 19.24 -10.50 -22.63
C PRO A 100 19.74 -11.35 -23.81
N VAL A 101 20.39 -12.50 -23.55
CA VAL A 101 20.91 -13.39 -24.61
C VAL A 101 19.81 -14.28 -25.17
N GLU A 102 18.93 -14.78 -24.30
CA GLU A 102 17.85 -15.71 -24.66
C GLU A 102 16.49 -15.02 -24.82
N SER A 103 16.42 -13.69 -24.63
CA SER A 103 15.17 -12.92 -24.59
C SER A 103 14.13 -13.54 -23.64
N SER A 104 14.59 -14.16 -22.56
CA SER A 104 13.77 -14.92 -21.61
C SER A 104 13.83 -14.29 -20.21
N ILE A 105 12.86 -14.61 -19.36
CA ILE A 105 12.85 -14.19 -17.96
C ILE A 105 13.14 -15.43 -17.10
N THR A 106 14.23 -15.40 -16.36
CA THR A 106 14.58 -16.45 -15.41
C THR A 106 14.03 -16.09 -14.04
N VAL A 107 13.25 -16.99 -13.45
CA VAL A 107 12.69 -16.80 -12.10
C VAL A 107 13.39 -17.76 -11.13
N HIS A 108 14.06 -17.20 -10.13
CA HIS A 108 14.59 -17.93 -8.99
C HIS A 108 13.68 -17.71 -7.77
N GLY A 109 12.90 -18.72 -7.42
CA GLY A 109 12.02 -18.67 -6.25
C GLY A 109 11.89 -20.03 -5.59
N ARG A 110 11.44 -20.04 -4.33
CA ARG A 110 11.01 -21.26 -3.64
C ARG A 110 9.49 -21.22 -3.46
N CYS A 111 8.82 -22.35 -3.63
CA CYS A 111 7.40 -22.46 -3.31
C CYS A 111 7.21 -22.87 -1.85
N CYS A 112 6.16 -22.36 -1.20
CA CYS A 112 5.76 -22.85 0.12
C CYS A 112 5.22 -24.28 -0.04
N ARG A 113 5.90 -25.25 0.55
CA ARG A 113 5.56 -26.68 0.44
C ARG A 113 5.87 -27.41 1.73
N MET A 114 5.24 -28.56 1.90
CA MET A 114 5.59 -29.49 2.96
C MET A 114 7.00 -30.06 2.72
N VAL A 115 7.80 -30.11 3.77
CA VAL A 115 9.17 -30.65 3.76
C VAL A 115 9.23 -31.92 4.58
N ASP A 116 8.63 -31.90 5.78
CA ASP A 116 8.52 -33.04 6.68
C ASP A 116 7.10 -33.58 6.68
N ASN A 117 6.95 -34.89 6.44
CA ASN A 117 5.65 -35.56 6.36
C ASN A 117 5.62 -36.73 7.34
N GLU A 118 4.59 -36.77 8.18
CA GLU A 118 4.22 -37.94 8.97
C GLU A 118 2.89 -38.48 8.46
N TRP A 119 2.84 -39.79 8.19
CA TRP A 119 1.66 -40.44 7.64
C TRP A 119 0.90 -41.15 8.75
N VAL A 120 -0.41 -40.94 8.78
CA VAL A 120 -1.32 -41.60 9.74
C VAL A 120 -2.32 -42.42 8.94
N CYS A 121 -2.41 -43.72 9.27
CA CYS A 121 -3.40 -44.62 8.68
C CYS A 121 -4.69 -44.55 9.49
N TYR A 122 -5.83 -44.54 8.77
CA TYR A 122 -7.16 -44.62 9.36
C TYR A 122 -7.85 -45.89 8.88
N THR A 123 -8.65 -46.50 9.77
CA THR A 123 -9.47 -47.67 9.44
C THR A 123 -10.92 -47.24 9.32
N PHE A 124 -11.54 -47.58 8.20
CA PHE A 124 -12.94 -47.28 7.94
C PHE A 124 -13.84 -48.44 8.40
N SER A 125 -15.00 -48.10 8.96
CA SER A 125 -16.05 -49.08 9.24
C SER A 125 -16.91 -49.26 8.00
N ASN A 126 -17.07 -50.51 7.55
CA ASN A 126 -17.87 -50.83 6.39
C ASN A 126 -19.37 -50.72 6.74
N LEU A 127 -20.11 -49.93 5.97
CA LEU A 127 -21.54 -49.71 6.17
C LEU A 127 -22.37 -50.96 5.88
N LEU A 128 -21.92 -51.81 4.94
CA LEU A 128 -22.62 -53.05 4.56
C LEU A 128 -22.56 -54.12 5.66
N MET A 129 -21.64 -54.01 6.62
CA MET A 129 -21.53 -54.94 7.76
C MET A 129 -22.32 -54.47 8.99
N LYS A 130 -22.93 -53.29 8.94
CA LYS A 130 -23.61 -52.63 10.07
C LYS A 130 -25.14 -52.76 10.01
N SER A 131 -25.69 -53.36 8.93
CA SER A 131 -27.12 -53.56 8.65
C SER A 131 -27.58 -55.00 8.83
#